data_AF-A0A7C1RTB1-F1
#
_entry.id   AF-A0A7C1RTB1-F1
#
_cell.length_a   1.000
_cell.length_b   1.000
_cell.length_c   1.000
_cell.angle_alpha   90.00
_cell.angle_beta   90.00
_cell.angle_gamma   90.00
#
_symmetry.space_group_name_H-M   'P 1'
#
loop_
_entity.id
_entity.type
_entity.pdbx_description
1 polymer ?
#
loop_
_entity_poly.entity_id
_entity_poly.type
_entity_poly.pdbx_seq_one_letter_code
_entity_poly.pdbx_strand_id
1 'polypeptide(L)'
;MKQRVVINTRILLGLLVFCIFSFLSLTGVKVFEPWPQVTLLWDSGQPLLYFIDHFHFERYLVVYPGLLLEELYPRNGFSIYISFFAALNALLFRQVHKTFTGYLPGLLVYSVFLLVHFLMNGRGPIGWSGWLLCLNLHGQFGDPDRTGPFLTVRNSSLLFFSILFSTVTSGIFIVVFIANAILVARVIRTSIHTHLPNFTRLFVVMFAIFIIGYGTYLAIIYMLEALIKVSLYYGSYTGVIMHGIGILAQKYDFELVLLLIAILAIILIFLWRYIKGKVSSILWPIFITSMVGGSFGFTTLTLTIPLFLIFFSVLLKDMLRKFSSQRQS
;
A
#
# COMPACT_ATOMS: atom_id res chain seq x y z
N MET A 1 18.24 25.59 -34.38
CA MET A 1 18.20 24.37 -33.53
C MET A 1 16.88 24.33 -32.78
N LYS A 2 15.98 23.37 -33.07
CA LYS A 2 14.76 23.16 -32.27
C LYS A 2 15.09 22.23 -31.11
N GLN A 3 15.16 22.75 -29.88
CA GLN A 3 15.20 21.92 -28.68
C GLN A 3 13.90 21.09 -28.63
N ARG A 4 14.01 19.77 -28.87
CA ARG A 4 12.89 18.87 -28.60
C ARG A 4 12.72 18.81 -27.09
N VAL A 5 11.62 19.35 -26.59
CA VAL A 5 11.21 19.14 -25.20
C VAL A 5 10.91 17.65 -25.05
N VAL A 6 11.85 16.90 -24.48
CA VAL A 6 11.62 15.50 -24.11
C VAL A 6 10.76 15.51 -22.86
N ILE A 7 9.44 15.53 -23.05
CA ILE A 7 8.50 15.42 -21.94
C ILE A 7 8.68 14.04 -21.29
N ASN A 8 9.02 14.04 -20.01
CA ASN A 8 9.16 12.81 -19.24
C ASN A 8 7.79 12.12 -19.16
N THR A 9 7.64 10.99 -19.85
CA THR A 9 6.38 10.21 -19.90
C THR A 9 5.84 9.79 -18.53
N ARG A 10 6.67 9.82 -17.48
CA ARG A 10 6.22 9.61 -16.09
C ARG A 10 5.47 10.83 -15.57
N ILE A 11 6.00 12.03 -15.78
CA ILE A 11 5.37 13.27 -15.33
C ILE A 11 4.02 13.43 -16.03
N LEU A 12 3.97 13.19 -17.34
CA LEU A 12 2.73 13.26 -18.11
C LEU A 12 1.66 12.29 -17.59
N LEU A 13 2.04 11.06 -17.24
CA LEU A 13 1.13 10.06 -16.68
C LEU A 13 0.58 10.49 -15.32
N GLY A 14 1.44 11.01 -14.43
CA GLY A 14 1.03 11.49 -13.12
C GLY A 14 0.05 12.66 -13.24
N LEU A 15 0.39 13.64 -14.09
CA LEU A 15 -0.49 14.78 -14.38
C LEU A 15 -1.82 14.35 -14.97
N LEU A 16 -1.83 13.41 -15.92
CA LEU A 16 -3.06 12.90 -16.52
C LEU A 16 -3.97 12.26 -15.48
N VAL A 17 -3.43 11.37 -14.64
CA VAL A 17 -4.22 10.71 -13.58
C VAL A 17 -4.73 11.74 -12.58
N PHE A 18 -3.89 12.70 -12.17
CA PHE A 18 -4.28 13.79 -11.28
C PHE A 18 -5.44 14.60 -11.87
N CYS A 19 -5.34 15.02 -13.14
CA CYS A 19 -6.38 15.78 -13.82
C CYS A 19 -7.68 15.00 -13.91
N ILE A 20 -7.64 13.71 -14.26
CA ILE A 20 -8.84 12.87 -14.36
C ILE A 20 -9.52 12.75 -12.99
N PHE A 21 -8.78 12.40 -11.94
CA PHE A 21 -9.37 12.24 -10.59
C PHE A 21 -9.87 13.57 -10.02
N SER A 22 -9.13 14.66 -10.24
CA SER A 22 -9.55 15.99 -9.80
C SER A 22 -10.80 16.44 -10.55
N PHE A 23 -10.89 16.23 -11.86
CA PHE A 23 -12.08 16.55 -12.65
C PHE A 23 -13.31 15.75 -12.19
N LEU A 24 -13.15 14.45 -11.97
CA LEU A 24 -14.23 13.59 -11.42
C LEU A 24 -14.66 14.04 -10.02
N SER A 25 -13.73 14.57 -9.23
CA SER A 25 -14.02 15.14 -7.91
C SER A 25 -14.79 16.44 -8.00
N LEU A 26 -14.32 17.38 -8.83
CA LEU A 26 -14.93 18.69 -9.02
C LEU A 26 -16.34 18.62 -9.64
N THR A 27 -16.61 17.60 -10.44
CA THR A 27 -17.94 17.35 -11.03
C THR A 27 -18.88 16.60 -10.09
N GLY A 28 -18.43 16.21 -8.90
CA GLY A 28 -19.21 15.46 -7.92
C GLY A 28 -19.41 13.98 -8.26
N VAL A 29 -18.83 13.48 -9.36
CA VAL A 29 -18.87 12.06 -9.74
C VAL A 29 -18.16 11.20 -8.70
N LYS A 30 -17.14 11.73 -8.04
CA LYS A 30 -16.44 11.08 -6.93
C LYS A 30 -16.07 12.07 -5.83
N VAL A 31 -16.73 11.97 -4.69
CA VAL A 31 -16.33 12.73 -3.50
C VAL A 31 -15.54 11.80 -2.57
N PHE A 32 -14.34 12.24 -2.18
CA PHE A 32 -13.59 11.64 -1.09
C PHE A 32 -13.84 12.46 0.16
N GLU A 33 -14.24 11.80 1.24
CA GLU A 33 -14.49 12.43 2.52
C GLU A 33 -13.40 12.05 3.53
N PRO A 34 -13.02 12.98 4.43
CA PRO A 34 -12.24 12.63 5.61
C PRO A 34 -13.05 11.66 6.48
N TRP A 35 -12.36 10.74 7.15
CA TRP A 35 -13.03 9.76 8.00
C TRP A 35 -13.25 10.33 9.42
N PRO A 36 -14.21 9.78 10.20
CA PRO A 36 -14.64 10.39 11.47
C PRO A 36 -13.50 10.65 12.46
N GLN A 37 -12.52 9.74 12.54
CA GLN A 37 -11.42 9.83 13.52
C GLN A 37 -10.54 11.08 13.35
N VAL A 38 -10.35 11.55 12.11
CA VAL A 38 -9.55 12.76 11.83
C VAL A 38 -10.43 14.01 11.77
N THR A 39 -11.70 13.85 11.39
CA THR A 39 -12.68 14.94 11.38
C THR A 39 -12.97 15.41 12.81
N LEU A 40 -13.12 14.49 13.76
CA LEU A 40 -13.28 14.83 15.18
C LEU A 40 -12.10 15.63 15.76
N LEU A 41 -10.87 15.31 15.33
CA LEU A 41 -9.68 16.06 15.74
C LEU A 41 -9.64 17.45 15.12
N TRP A 42 -10.04 17.56 13.85
CA TRP A 42 -10.15 18.82 13.15
C TRP A 42 -11.19 19.75 13.79
N ASP A 43 -12.39 19.23 14.03
CA ASP A 43 -13.54 19.97 14.55
C ASP A 43 -13.34 20.48 16.00
N SER A 44 -12.35 19.93 16.72
CA SER A 44 -11.96 20.42 18.04
C SER A 44 -11.39 21.85 18.04
N GLY A 45 -10.94 22.33 16.88
CA GLY A 45 -10.28 23.64 16.73
C GLY A 45 -8.90 23.75 17.38
N GLN A 46 -8.35 22.66 17.92
CA GLN A 46 -7.04 22.68 18.58
C GLN A 46 -5.89 22.63 17.55
N PRO A 47 -4.74 23.29 17.83
CA PRO A 47 -3.59 23.28 16.93
C PRO A 47 -3.02 21.87 16.79
N LEU A 48 -2.41 21.55 15.64
CA LEU A 48 -1.88 20.20 15.33
C LEU A 48 -1.01 19.61 16.45
N LEU A 49 -0.10 20.40 17.03
CA LEU A 49 0.82 19.93 18.07
C LEU A 49 0.15 19.62 19.42
N TYR A 50 -1.08 20.10 19.65
CA TYR A 50 -1.86 19.73 20.83
C TYR A 50 -2.14 18.23 20.88
N PHE A 51 -2.21 17.59 19.71
CA PHE A 51 -2.54 16.18 19.57
C PHE A 51 -1.34 15.25 19.57
N ILE A 52 -0.13 15.69 19.89
CA ILE A 52 1.08 14.85 19.75
C ILE A 52 0.98 13.51 20.52
N ASP A 53 0.28 13.50 21.65
CA ASP A 53 0.04 12.30 22.47
C ASP A 53 -1.28 11.58 22.13
N HIS A 54 -2.05 12.11 21.18
CA HIS A 54 -3.31 11.52 20.76
C HIS A 54 -3.07 10.31 19.85
N PHE A 55 -3.78 9.21 20.10
CA PHE A 55 -3.59 7.95 19.35
C PHE A 55 -3.76 8.06 17.82
N HIS A 56 -4.60 9.00 17.36
CA HIS A 56 -4.81 9.27 15.93
C HIS A 56 -3.90 10.38 15.36
N PHE A 57 -2.89 10.84 16.11
CA PHE A 57 -2.02 11.95 15.72
C PHE A 57 -1.38 11.75 14.35
N GLU A 58 -0.77 10.59 14.09
CA GLU A 58 -0.07 10.35 12.83
C GLU A 58 -1.03 10.32 11.65
N ARG A 59 -2.25 9.81 11.88
CA ARG A 59 -3.32 9.86 10.86
C ARG A 59 -3.68 11.30 10.55
N TYR A 60 -3.86 12.09 11.59
CA TYR A 60 -4.22 13.50 11.50
C TYR A 60 -3.12 14.29 10.80
N LEU A 61 -1.85 14.09 11.18
CA LEU A 61 -0.68 14.68 10.54
C LEU A 61 -0.65 14.40 9.04
N VAL A 62 -0.93 13.15 8.63
CA VAL A 62 -0.96 12.78 7.21
C VAL A 62 -2.11 13.47 6.46
N VAL A 63 -3.30 13.60 7.05
CA VAL A 63 -4.42 14.24 6.34
C VAL A 63 -4.50 15.74 6.50
N TYR A 64 -3.74 16.33 7.43
CA TYR A 64 -3.78 17.75 7.78
C TYR A 64 -3.69 18.68 6.56
N PRO A 65 -2.80 18.45 5.57
CA PRO A 65 -2.77 19.28 4.36
C PRO A 65 -4.05 19.19 3.52
N GLY A 66 -4.72 18.03 3.52
CA GLY A 66 -6.01 17.85 2.84
C GLY A 66 -7.16 18.57 3.54
N LEU A 67 -7.14 18.63 4.87
CA LEU A 67 -8.13 19.36 5.66
C LEU A 67 -7.96 20.88 5.51
N LEU A 68 -6.72 21.37 5.50
CA LEU A 68 -6.43 22.77 5.15
C LEU A 68 -6.93 23.12 3.74
N LEU A 69 -6.74 22.21 2.78
CA LEU A 69 -7.21 22.44 1.41
C LEU A 69 -8.74 22.44 1.33
N GLU A 70 -9.42 21.65 2.17
CA GLU A 70 -10.88 21.62 2.30
C GLU A 70 -11.44 22.93 2.88
N GLU A 71 -10.76 23.55 3.84
CA GLU A 71 -11.11 24.91 4.31
C GLU A 71 -11.01 25.95 3.20
N LEU A 72 -9.96 25.88 2.39
CA LEU A 72 -9.74 26.81 1.28
C LEU A 72 -10.72 26.58 0.12
N TYR A 73 -11.09 25.33 -0.14
CA TYR A 73 -12.00 24.93 -1.21
C TYR A 73 -13.06 23.96 -0.69
N PRO A 74 -14.13 24.48 -0.06
CA PRO A 74 -15.16 23.64 0.54
C PRO A 74 -15.75 22.63 -0.46
N ARG A 75 -16.01 21.41 0.03
CA ARG A 75 -16.48 20.20 -0.65
C ARG A 75 -15.49 19.51 -1.58
N ASN A 76 -14.42 20.19 -2.00
CA ASN A 76 -13.56 19.72 -3.08
C ASN A 76 -12.10 19.57 -2.66
N GLY A 77 -11.63 20.35 -1.70
CA GLY A 77 -10.22 20.44 -1.33
C GLY A 77 -9.65 19.09 -0.87
N PHE A 78 -10.35 18.38 0.00
CA PHE A 78 -9.93 17.06 0.44
C PHE A 78 -9.87 16.07 -0.72
N SER A 79 -10.82 16.12 -1.64
CA SER A 79 -10.86 15.23 -2.82
C SER A 79 -9.71 15.51 -3.81
N ILE A 80 -9.33 16.78 -3.99
CA ILE A 80 -8.15 17.17 -4.78
C ILE A 80 -6.87 16.64 -4.12
N TYR A 81 -6.77 16.75 -2.79
CA TYR A 81 -5.66 16.18 -2.03
C TYR A 81 -5.57 14.65 -2.22
N ILE A 82 -6.68 13.92 -2.16
CA ILE A 82 -6.69 12.47 -2.43
C ILE A 82 -6.34 12.15 -3.90
N SER A 83 -6.74 13.00 -4.84
CA SER A 83 -6.40 12.84 -6.27
C SER A 83 -4.90 12.87 -6.52
N PHE A 84 -4.13 13.62 -5.72
CA PHE A 84 -2.67 13.57 -5.73
C PHE A 84 -2.12 12.18 -5.35
N PHE A 85 -2.69 11.53 -4.32
CA PHE A 85 -2.27 10.18 -3.94
C PHE A 85 -2.64 9.14 -5.00
N ALA A 86 -3.79 9.28 -5.67
CA ALA A 86 -4.14 8.44 -6.80
C ALA A 86 -3.10 8.55 -7.94
N ALA A 87 -2.67 9.78 -8.27
CA ALA A 87 -1.61 10.01 -9.25
C ALA A 87 -0.26 9.44 -8.81
N LEU A 88 0.14 9.65 -7.55
CA LEU A 88 1.35 9.07 -6.97
C LEU A 88 1.34 7.54 -7.05
N ASN A 89 0.22 6.91 -6.68
CA ASN A 89 0.04 5.46 -6.75
C ASN A 89 0.16 4.94 -8.17
N ALA A 90 -0.37 5.67 -9.15
CA ALA A 90 -0.26 5.31 -10.56
C ALA A 90 1.22 5.26 -11.00
N LEU A 91 2.04 6.21 -10.55
CA LEU A 91 3.49 6.24 -10.82
C LEU A 91 4.24 5.14 -10.07
N LEU A 92 3.96 4.98 -8.78
CA LEU A 92 4.59 3.97 -7.94
C LEU A 92 4.25 2.57 -8.44
N PHE A 93 3.00 2.28 -8.77
CA PHE A 93 2.59 0.98 -9.30
C PHE A 93 3.26 0.66 -10.63
N ARG A 94 3.39 1.64 -11.53
CA ARG A 94 4.16 1.46 -12.78
C ARG A 94 5.61 1.04 -12.48
N GLN A 95 6.25 1.66 -11.48
CA GLN A 95 7.61 1.32 -11.08
C GLN A 95 7.68 -0.05 -10.42
N VAL A 96 6.83 -0.33 -9.43
CA VAL A 96 6.74 -1.62 -8.73
C VAL A 96 6.51 -2.75 -9.72
N HIS A 97 5.53 -2.62 -10.60
CA HIS A 97 5.23 -3.59 -11.65
C HIS A 97 6.45 -3.85 -12.53
N LYS A 98 7.12 -2.80 -13.01
CA LYS A 98 8.32 -2.94 -13.84
C LYS A 98 9.45 -3.64 -13.08
N THR A 99 9.67 -3.31 -11.82
CA THR A 99 10.71 -3.92 -10.99
C THR A 99 10.50 -5.41 -10.84
N PHE A 100 9.25 -5.86 -10.65
CA PHE A 100 8.93 -7.25 -10.40
C PHE A 100 8.73 -8.12 -11.66
N THR A 101 8.34 -7.51 -12.78
CA THR A 101 8.03 -8.26 -14.01
C THR A 101 9.01 -8.01 -15.15
N GLY A 102 9.82 -6.95 -15.07
CA GLY A 102 10.72 -6.49 -16.13
C GLY A 102 10.05 -5.62 -17.20
N TYR A 103 8.72 -5.45 -17.19
CA TYR A 103 7.99 -4.69 -18.20
C TYR A 103 6.90 -3.79 -17.59
N LEU A 104 6.39 -2.84 -18.38
CA LEU A 104 5.35 -1.91 -17.93
C LEU A 104 3.98 -2.61 -17.84
N PRO A 105 3.10 -2.18 -16.92
CA PRO A 105 1.75 -2.73 -16.85
C PRO A 105 1.00 -2.45 -18.16
N GLY A 106 0.25 -3.45 -18.65
CA GLY A 106 -0.64 -3.28 -19.78
C GLY A 106 -1.84 -2.37 -19.44
N LEU A 107 -2.51 -1.84 -20.47
CA LEU A 107 -3.63 -0.90 -20.30
C LEU A 107 -4.72 -1.48 -19.39
N LEU A 108 -5.14 -2.72 -19.62
CA LEU A 108 -6.18 -3.38 -18.81
C LEU A 108 -5.81 -3.42 -17.31
N VAL A 109 -4.58 -3.83 -16.99
CA VAL A 109 -4.07 -3.91 -15.61
C VAL A 109 -4.07 -2.52 -14.97
N TYR A 110 -3.69 -1.50 -15.74
CA TYR A 110 -3.66 -0.12 -15.29
C TYR A 110 -5.07 0.45 -15.08
N SER A 111 -6.01 0.16 -15.97
CA SER A 111 -7.41 0.56 -15.86
C SER A 111 -8.07 -0.05 -14.63
N VAL A 112 -7.85 -1.34 -14.36
CA VAL A 112 -8.36 -1.99 -13.14
C VAL A 112 -7.74 -1.36 -11.89
N PHE A 113 -6.43 -1.10 -11.91
CA PHE A 113 -5.74 -0.43 -10.80
C PHE A 113 -6.36 0.95 -10.48
N LEU A 114 -6.62 1.78 -11.49
CA LEU A 114 -7.23 3.10 -11.32
C LEU A 114 -8.71 3.02 -10.92
N LEU A 115 -9.47 2.09 -11.51
CA LEU A 115 -10.87 1.85 -11.15
C LEU A 115 -11.00 1.51 -9.66
N VAL A 116 -10.10 0.68 -9.14
CA VAL A 116 -10.10 0.33 -7.71
C VAL A 116 -9.86 1.57 -6.84
N HIS A 117 -8.99 2.50 -7.23
CA HIS A 117 -8.81 3.77 -6.49
C HIS A 117 -10.07 4.63 -6.50
N PHE A 118 -10.76 4.67 -7.64
CA PHE A 118 -12.03 5.38 -7.77
C PHE A 118 -13.10 4.83 -6.82
N LEU A 119 -13.09 3.51 -6.58
CA LEU A 119 -14.02 2.85 -5.66
C LEU A 119 -13.63 2.96 -4.18
N MET A 120 -12.41 3.40 -3.86
CA MET A 120 -11.95 3.54 -2.47
C MET A 120 -12.50 4.79 -1.79
N ASN A 121 -12.53 4.76 -0.47
CA ASN A 121 -12.66 5.96 0.36
C ASN A 121 -11.32 6.71 0.47
N GLY A 122 -11.32 7.92 1.05
CA GLY A 122 -10.15 8.80 1.09
C GLY A 122 -8.90 8.17 1.75
N ARG A 123 -9.06 7.30 2.75
CA ARG A 123 -7.93 6.61 3.40
C ARG A 123 -7.22 5.59 2.49
N GLY A 124 -7.93 5.00 1.54
CA GLY A 124 -7.43 3.91 0.69
C GLY A 124 -6.23 4.34 -0.16
N PRO A 125 -6.35 5.39 -0.99
CA PRO A 125 -5.25 5.90 -1.81
C PRO A 125 -4.00 6.26 -1.00
N ILE A 126 -4.16 6.90 0.17
CA ILE A 126 -3.01 7.24 1.03
C ILE A 126 -2.32 5.97 1.56
N GLY A 127 -3.09 5.04 2.11
CA GLY A 127 -2.54 3.77 2.61
C GLY A 127 -1.87 2.95 1.51
N TRP A 128 -2.41 2.98 0.29
CA TRP A 128 -1.79 2.36 -0.89
C TRP A 128 -0.47 3.02 -1.29
N SER A 129 -0.30 4.34 -1.12
CA SER A 129 1.01 4.96 -1.32
C SER A 129 2.03 4.39 -0.33
N GLY A 130 1.67 4.27 0.94
CA GLY A 130 2.51 3.64 1.95
C GLY A 130 2.95 2.21 1.57
N TRP A 131 1.98 1.42 1.07
CA TRP A 131 2.22 0.05 0.61
C TRP A 131 3.06 -0.04 -0.67
N LEU A 132 2.78 0.77 -1.69
CA LEU A 132 3.54 0.74 -2.94
C LEU A 132 4.99 1.22 -2.75
N LEU A 133 5.23 2.15 -1.81
CA LEU A 133 6.58 2.52 -1.38
C LEU A 133 7.30 1.33 -0.73
N CYS A 134 6.63 0.58 0.14
CA CYS A 134 7.14 -0.67 0.72
C CYS A 134 7.48 -1.70 -0.37
N LEU A 135 6.53 -1.98 -1.29
CA LEU A 135 6.75 -2.90 -2.41
C LEU A 135 7.92 -2.46 -3.31
N ASN A 136 8.11 -1.16 -3.51
CA ASN A 136 9.22 -0.64 -4.29
C ASN A 136 10.57 -0.91 -3.60
N LEU A 137 10.65 -0.76 -2.28
CA LEU A 137 11.83 -1.13 -1.50
C LEU A 137 12.10 -2.64 -1.58
N HIS A 138 11.07 -3.48 -1.41
CA HIS A 138 11.19 -4.93 -1.56
C HIS A 138 11.57 -5.35 -2.98
N GLY A 139 11.12 -4.66 -4.02
CA GLY A 139 11.53 -4.96 -5.39
C GLY A 139 13.00 -4.61 -5.68
N GLN A 140 13.53 -3.61 -4.99
CA GLN A 140 14.94 -3.19 -5.14
C GLN A 140 15.90 -4.11 -4.37
N PHE A 141 15.49 -4.56 -3.18
CA PHE A 141 16.36 -5.26 -2.22
C PHE A 141 15.89 -6.68 -1.85
N GLY A 142 14.83 -7.18 -2.50
CA GLY A 142 14.28 -8.51 -2.25
C GLY A 142 15.06 -9.64 -2.90
N ASP A 143 15.90 -9.30 -3.88
CA ASP A 143 16.78 -10.22 -4.59
C ASP A 143 18.18 -10.24 -3.91
N PRO A 144 18.66 -11.38 -3.41
CA PRO A 144 19.96 -11.50 -2.76
C PRO A 144 21.13 -11.02 -3.63
N ASP A 145 20.97 -11.12 -4.95
CA ASP A 145 22.02 -10.78 -5.93
C ASP A 145 22.07 -9.28 -6.23
N ARG A 146 21.08 -8.50 -5.79
CA ARG A 146 21.02 -7.04 -5.95
C ARG A 146 21.48 -6.32 -4.68
N THR A 147 22.77 -6.37 -4.40
CA THR A 147 23.39 -5.71 -3.23
C THR A 147 23.75 -4.24 -3.54
N GLY A 148 22.74 -3.37 -3.51
CA GLY A 148 22.96 -1.92 -3.46
C GLY A 148 23.09 -1.39 -2.03
N PRO A 149 23.61 -0.18 -1.81
CA PRO A 149 23.56 0.45 -0.49
C PRO A 149 22.11 0.70 -0.10
N PHE A 150 21.57 -0.11 0.83
CA PHE A 150 20.22 0.07 1.34
C PHE A 150 20.08 1.37 2.12
N LEU A 151 21.08 1.70 2.94
CA LEU A 151 21.10 2.85 3.84
C LEU A 151 21.50 4.13 3.09
N THR A 152 20.66 4.57 2.16
CA THR A 152 20.75 5.88 1.51
C THR A 152 19.64 6.79 2.00
N VAL A 153 19.85 8.11 1.95
CA VAL A 153 18.83 9.11 2.28
C VAL A 153 17.53 8.82 1.54
N ARG A 154 17.61 8.52 0.24
CA ARG A 154 16.45 8.16 -0.59
C ARG A 154 15.66 6.99 0.00
N ASN A 155 16.32 5.87 0.30
CA ASN A 155 15.63 4.67 0.77
C ASN A 155 15.07 4.86 2.18
N SER A 156 15.77 5.59 3.03
CA SER A 156 15.26 5.94 4.37
C SER A 156 14.07 6.87 4.32
N SER A 157 14.05 7.84 3.38
CA SER A 157 12.84 8.64 3.13
C SER A 157 11.69 7.77 2.62
N LEU A 158 11.94 6.84 1.70
CA LEU A 158 10.91 5.91 1.21
C LEU A 158 10.37 5.04 2.36
N LEU A 159 11.23 4.57 3.26
CA LEU A 159 10.85 3.80 4.45
C LEU A 159 10.01 4.65 5.40
N PHE A 160 10.44 5.87 5.69
CA PHE A 160 9.72 6.82 6.52
C PHE A 160 8.31 7.11 5.97
N PHE A 161 8.20 7.52 4.70
CA PHE A 161 6.91 7.80 4.08
C PHE A 161 6.05 6.55 3.91
N SER A 162 6.67 5.38 3.71
CA SER A 162 5.94 4.11 3.69
C SER A 162 5.22 3.86 5.01
N ILE A 163 5.92 4.04 6.13
CA ILE A 163 5.37 3.88 7.47
C ILE A 163 4.37 5.00 7.77
N LEU A 164 4.74 6.27 7.55
CA LEU A 164 3.88 7.42 7.83
C LEU A 164 2.54 7.34 7.09
N PHE A 165 2.54 7.13 5.77
CA PHE A 165 1.29 7.04 5.01
C PHE A 165 0.46 5.81 5.35
N SER A 166 1.08 4.72 5.83
CA SER A 166 0.35 3.54 6.26
C SER A 166 -0.44 3.74 7.56
N THR A 167 -0.09 4.72 8.39
CA THR A 167 -0.75 5.01 9.69
C THR A 167 -2.25 5.33 9.57
N VAL A 168 -2.69 5.82 8.41
CA VAL A 168 -4.10 6.17 8.12
C VAL A 168 -5.07 4.99 8.34
N THR A 169 -4.55 3.76 8.40
CA THR A 169 -5.31 2.58 8.85
C THR A 169 -4.40 1.67 9.68
N SER A 170 -4.83 1.25 10.87
CA SER A 170 -4.05 0.32 11.71
C SER A 170 -3.67 -0.97 10.98
N GLY A 171 -4.58 -1.53 10.19
CA GLY A 171 -4.35 -2.81 9.50
C GLY A 171 -3.30 -2.69 8.39
N ILE A 172 -3.42 -1.67 7.52
CA ILE A 172 -2.38 -1.35 6.52
C ILE A 172 -1.03 -1.08 7.19
N PHE A 173 -1.03 -0.30 8.28
CA PHE A 173 0.18 0.00 9.05
C PHE A 173 0.91 -1.26 9.51
N ILE A 174 0.20 -2.20 10.17
CA ILE A 174 0.82 -3.43 10.69
C ILE A 174 1.44 -4.25 9.55
N VAL A 175 0.73 -4.41 8.43
CA VAL A 175 1.26 -5.16 7.26
C VAL A 175 2.50 -4.50 6.68
N VAL A 176 2.46 -3.18 6.48
CA VAL A 176 3.59 -2.40 5.96
C VAL A 176 4.78 -2.44 6.92
N PHE A 177 4.53 -2.29 8.22
CA PHE A 177 5.54 -2.34 9.26
C PHE A 177 6.24 -3.70 9.31
N ILE A 178 5.48 -4.80 9.34
CA ILE A 178 6.04 -6.17 9.34
C ILE A 178 6.87 -6.42 8.08
N ALA A 179 6.37 -6.03 6.90
CA ALA A 179 7.10 -6.21 5.64
C ALA A 179 8.44 -5.45 5.67
N ASN A 180 8.41 -4.17 6.05
CA ASN A 180 9.60 -3.34 6.17
C ASN A 180 10.57 -3.86 7.25
N ALA A 181 10.08 -4.35 8.39
CA ALA A 181 10.92 -4.92 9.45
C ALA A 181 11.66 -6.17 8.95
N ILE A 182 10.97 -7.06 8.21
CA ILE A 182 11.59 -8.23 7.57
C ILE A 182 12.67 -7.80 6.57
N LEU A 183 12.39 -6.76 5.77
CA LEU A 183 13.34 -6.23 4.81
C LEU A 183 14.60 -5.70 5.49
N VAL A 184 14.43 -4.87 6.52
CA VAL A 184 15.56 -4.27 7.23
C VAL A 184 16.37 -5.33 7.98
N ALA A 185 15.72 -6.29 8.64
CA ALA A 185 16.42 -7.40 9.29
C ALA A 185 17.28 -8.19 8.30
N ARG A 186 16.76 -8.47 7.10
CA ARG A 186 17.51 -9.11 6.01
C ARG A 186 18.70 -8.28 5.59
N VAL A 187 18.50 -6.99 5.31
CA VAL A 187 19.56 -6.08 4.87
C VAL A 187 20.66 -5.98 5.90
N ILE A 188 20.31 -5.81 7.19
CA ILE A 188 21.28 -5.73 8.29
C ILE A 188 22.12 -7.01 8.32
N ARG A 189 21.48 -8.19 8.28
CA ARG A 189 22.18 -9.48 8.25
C ARG A 189 23.18 -9.58 7.09
N THR A 190 22.81 -9.11 5.90
CA THR A 190 23.70 -9.12 4.73
C THR A 190 24.81 -8.06 4.82
N SER A 191 24.54 -6.92 5.45
CA SER A 191 25.45 -5.76 5.49
C SER A 191 26.51 -5.82 6.60
N ILE A 192 26.23 -6.54 7.71
CA ILE A 192 27.15 -6.68 8.86
C ILE A 192 28.51 -7.28 8.43
N HIS A 193 28.54 -8.05 7.35
CA HIS A 193 29.73 -8.79 6.94
C HIS A 193 30.68 -8.04 5.99
N THR A 194 30.35 -6.82 5.53
CA THR A 194 31.02 -6.29 4.33
C THR A 194 31.62 -4.88 4.42
N HIS A 195 31.29 -4.03 5.40
CA HIS A 195 31.78 -2.64 5.36
C HIS A 195 31.97 -1.92 6.71
N LEU A 196 33.08 -1.19 6.83
CA LEU A 196 33.33 -0.18 7.87
C LEU A 196 32.33 1.02 7.77
N PRO A 197 31.92 1.63 8.91
CA PRO A 197 30.92 2.69 8.90
C PRO A 197 31.51 4.06 8.56
N ASN A 198 30.97 4.72 7.52
CA ASN A 198 31.10 6.17 7.32
C ASN A 198 30.05 6.90 8.15
N PHE A 199 30.33 8.14 8.60
CA PHE A 199 29.42 8.95 9.43
C PHE A 199 27.99 9.07 8.86
N THR A 200 27.85 9.30 7.55
CA THR A 200 26.55 9.32 6.87
C THR A 200 25.80 8.00 6.99
N ARG A 201 26.51 6.87 6.92
CA ARG A 201 25.93 5.54 7.04
C ARG A 201 25.47 5.29 8.48
N LEU A 202 26.23 5.74 9.48
CA LEU A 202 25.82 5.70 10.89
C LEU A 202 24.54 6.50 11.14
N PHE A 203 24.47 7.74 10.65
CA PHE A 203 23.26 8.57 10.77
C PHE A 203 22.04 7.91 10.12
N VAL A 204 22.21 7.35 8.92
CA VAL A 204 21.12 6.66 8.22
C VAL A 204 20.70 5.38 8.96
N VAL A 205 21.62 4.64 9.57
CA VAL A 205 21.31 3.49 10.44
C VAL A 205 20.52 3.94 11.67
N MET A 206 21.00 4.97 12.38
CA MET A 206 20.31 5.50 13.55
C MET A 206 18.90 5.98 13.20
N PHE A 207 18.74 6.65 12.07
CA PHE A 207 17.44 7.07 11.57
C PHE A 207 16.53 5.89 11.20
N ALA A 208 17.06 4.85 10.55
CA ALA A 208 16.29 3.63 10.25
C ALA A 208 15.88 2.88 11.54
N ILE A 209 16.78 2.80 12.52
CA ILE A 209 16.49 2.22 13.85
C ILE A 209 15.41 3.04 14.55
N PHE A 210 15.51 4.38 14.52
CA PHE A 210 14.49 5.27 15.09
C PHE A 210 13.13 5.04 14.43
N ILE A 211 13.08 4.98 13.10
CA ILE A 211 11.85 4.70 12.34
C ILE A 211 11.25 3.34 12.74
N ILE A 212 12.07 2.31 12.87
CA ILE A 212 11.60 0.97 13.25
C ILE A 212 11.18 0.95 14.71
N GLY A 213 11.92 1.59 15.61
CA GLY A 213 11.60 1.70 17.03
C GLY A 213 10.27 2.42 17.24
N TYR A 214 10.11 3.58 16.60
CA TYR A 214 8.85 4.33 16.61
C TYR A 214 7.71 3.55 15.94
N GLY A 215 7.98 2.88 14.82
CA GLY A 215 7.01 1.99 14.19
C GLY A 215 6.60 0.82 15.08
N THR A 216 7.53 0.28 15.87
CA THR A 216 7.26 -0.78 16.86
C THR A 216 6.37 -0.26 17.97
N TYR A 217 6.68 0.93 18.49
CA TYR A 217 5.84 1.61 19.48
C TYR A 217 4.41 1.78 18.98
N LEU A 218 4.23 2.34 17.77
CA LEU A 218 2.91 2.47 17.16
C LEU A 218 2.22 1.12 16.93
N ALA A 219 2.97 0.09 16.52
CA ALA A 219 2.41 -1.25 16.34
C ALA A 219 1.89 -1.84 17.66
N ILE A 220 2.63 -1.65 18.76
CA ILE A 220 2.20 -2.06 20.10
C ILE A 220 0.93 -1.31 20.48
N ILE A 221 0.91 0.02 20.33
CA ILE A 221 -0.24 0.85 20.65
C ILE A 221 -1.47 0.45 19.82
N TYR A 222 -1.31 0.20 18.53
CA TYR A 222 -2.39 -0.25 17.65
C TYR A 222 -2.87 -1.67 17.98
N MET A 223 -1.97 -2.57 18.39
CA MET A 223 -2.33 -3.91 18.87
C MET A 223 -3.10 -3.84 20.19
N LEU A 224 -2.64 -3.03 21.16
CA LEU A 224 -3.34 -2.83 22.43
C LEU A 224 -4.74 -2.26 22.21
N GLU A 225 -4.90 -1.28 21.33
CA GLU A 225 -6.23 -0.76 20.99
C GLU A 225 -7.10 -1.81 20.28
N ALA A 226 -6.51 -2.61 19.39
CA ALA A 226 -7.23 -3.71 18.77
C ALA A 226 -7.74 -4.69 19.85
N LEU A 227 -6.91 -5.06 20.82
CA LEU A 227 -7.29 -5.91 21.96
C LEU A 227 -8.40 -5.30 22.82
N ILE A 228 -8.31 -4.00 23.11
CA ILE A 228 -9.36 -3.26 23.83
C ILE A 228 -10.66 -3.25 23.02
N LYS A 229 -10.59 -3.08 21.70
CA LYS A 229 -11.78 -3.19 20.83
C LYS A 229 -12.35 -4.60 20.80
N VAL A 230 -11.50 -5.62 20.79
CA VAL A 230 -11.93 -7.02 20.91
C VAL A 230 -12.74 -7.22 22.17
N SER A 231 -12.24 -6.76 23.32
CA SER A 231 -12.92 -6.97 24.60
C SER A 231 -14.18 -6.11 24.76
N LEU A 232 -14.14 -4.83 24.36
CA LEU A 232 -15.25 -3.89 24.60
C LEU A 232 -16.35 -3.94 23.53
N TYR A 233 -15.99 -4.08 22.25
CA TYR A 233 -16.96 -4.02 21.15
C TYR A 233 -17.39 -5.39 20.62
N TYR A 234 -16.46 -6.36 20.63
CA TYR A 234 -16.73 -7.68 20.05
C TYR A 234 -16.95 -8.77 21.11
N GLY A 235 -16.68 -8.48 22.39
CA GLY A 235 -16.78 -9.40 23.52
C GLY A 235 -15.79 -10.59 23.51
N SER A 236 -15.34 -11.03 22.33
CA SER A 236 -14.42 -12.16 22.16
C SER A 236 -13.66 -12.09 20.82
N TYR A 237 -12.55 -12.83 20.72
CA TYR A 237 -11.84 -13.03 19.45
C TYR A 237 -12.71 -13.69 18.38
N THR A 238 -13.61 -14.59 18.78
CA THR A 238 -14.63 -15.14 17.88
C THR A 238 -15.47 -14.02 17.30
N GLY A 239 -15.92 -13.06 18.12
CA GLY A 239 -16.66 -11.87 17.67
C GLY A 239 -15.91 -11.03 16.63
N VAL A 240 -14.57 -10.93 16.72
CA VAL A 240 -13.74 -10.21 15.75
C VAL A 240 -13.66 -10.94 14.40
N ILE A 241 -13.45 -12.26 14.45
CA ILE A 241 -13.49 -13.11 13.25
C ILE A 241 -14.88 -13.02 12.61
N MET A 242 -15.93 -12.99 13.43
CA MET A 242 -17.31 -12.80 13.02
C MET A 242 -17.63 -11.39 12.50
N HIS A 243 -16.83 -10.37 12.82
CA HIS A 243 -16.93 -9.03 12.23
C HIS A 243 -16.19 -8.89 10.88
N GLY A 244 -15.13 -9.68 10.66
CA GLY A 244 -14.40 -9.72 9.39
C GLY A 244 -15.08 -10.63 8.38
N ILE A 245 -14.41 -11.73 8.05
CA ILE A 245 -14.94 -12.76 7.13
C ILE A 245 -16.25 -13.37 7.67
N GLY A 246 -16.43 -13.44 8.99
CA GLY A 246 -17.63 -14.03 9.53
C GLY A 246 -18.89 -13.16 9.41
N ILE A 247 -18.80 -11.89 9.00
CA ILE A 247 -19.99 -11.14 8.56
C ILE A 247 -20.54 -11.79 7.29
N LEU A 248 -19.65 -12.26 6.41
CA LEU A 248 -20.08 -12.99 5.22
C LEU A 248 -20.70 -14.33 5.64
N ALA A 249 -20.14 -15.04 6.62
CA ALA A 249 -20.72 -16.28 7.16
C ALA A 249 -22.05 -16.10 7.91
N GLN A 250 -22.31 -14.90 8.47
CA GLN A 250 -23.58 -14.59 9.13
C GLN A 250 -24.64 -14.12 8.14
N LYS A 251 -24.24 -13.37 7.10
CA LYS A 251 -25.16 -12.82 6.09
C LYS A 251 -25.43 -13.77 4.94
N TYR A 252 -24.54 -14.70 4.68
CA TYR A 252 -24.63 -15.69 3.62
C TYR A 252 -24.47 -17.09 4.23
N ASP A 253 -24.92 -18.10 3.49
CA ASP A 253 -24.75 -19.49 3.88
C ASP A 253 -23.26 -19.80 4.17
N PHE A 254 -22.98 -20.27 5.38
CA PHE A 254 -21.62 -20.61 5.83
C PHE A 254 -20.97 -21.64 4.90
N GLU A 255 -21.73 -22.61 4.40
CA GLU A 255 -21.24 -23.62 3.47
C GLU A 255 -20.84 -22.98 2.14
N LEU A 256 -21.61 -22.01 1.64
CA LEU A 256 -21.29 -21.26 0.44
C LEU A 256 -20.03 -20.41 0.62
N VAL A 257 -19.85 -19.76 1.78
CA VAL A 257 -18.64 -18.99 2.10
C VAL A 257 -17.42 -19.90 2.16
N LEU A 258 -17.54 -21.07 2.79
CA LEU A 258 -16.46 -22.07 2.86
C LEU A 258 -16.09 -22.59 1.47
N LEU A 259 -17.10 -22.87 0.63
CA LEU A 259 -16.91 -23.28 -0.76
C LEU A 259 -16.17 -22.20 -1.56
N LEU A 260 -16.55 -20.92 -1.43
CA LEU A 260 -15.87 -19.81 -2.11
C LEU A 260 -14.42 -19.66 -1.66
N ILE A 261 -14.13 -19.84 -0.37
CA ILE A 261 -12.76 -19.84 0.16
C ILE A 261 -11.96 -21.01 -0.42
N ALA A 262 -12.54 -22.21 -0.47
CA ALA A 262 -11.89 -23.39 -1.04
C ALA A 262 -11.59 -23.21 -2.54
N ILE A 263 -12.55 -22.70 -3.32
CA ILE A 263 -12.37 -22.38 -4.73
C ILE A 263 -11.25 -21.35 -4.90
N LEU A 264 -11.25 -20.28 -4.10
CA LEU A 264 -10.20 -19.26 -4.14
C LEU A 264 -8.82 -19.86 -3.81
N ALA A 265 -8.74 -20.72 -2.80
CA ALA A 265 -7.49 -21.39 -2.43
C ALA A 265 -6.96 -22.28 -3.57
N ILE A 266 -7.84 -23.06 -4.23
CA ILE A 266 -7.48 -23.88 -5.39
C ILE A 266 -6.96 -23.01 -6.54
N ILE A 267 -7.66 -21.91 -6.85
CA ILE A 267 -7.24 -20.95 -7.88
C ILE A 267 -5.87 -20.35 -7.54
N LEU A 268 -5.63 -19.99 -6.28
CA LEU A 268 -4.35 -19.43 -5.83
C LEU A 268 -3.21 -20.45 -5.89
N ILE A 269 -3.46 -21.71 -5.52
CA ILE A 269 -2.48 -22.79 -5.64
C ILE A 269 -2.12 -23.03 -7.11
N PHE A 270 -3.13 -23.07 -7.98
CA PHE A 270 -2.92 -23.22 -9.42
C PHE A 270 -2.13 -22.05 -9.99
N LEU A 271 -2.52 -20.82 -9.65
CA LEU A 271 -1.83 -19.59 -10.06
C LEU A 271 -0.37 -19.62 -9.59
N TRP A 272 -0.13 -19.97 -8.33
CA TRP A 272 1.21 -20.13 -7.77
C TRP A 272 2.05 -21.13 -8.55
N ARG A 273 1.53 -22.34 -8.77
CA ARG A 273 2.24 -23.36 -9.55
C ARG A 273 2.56 -22.88 -10.96
N TYR A 274 1.68 -22.11 -11.59
CA TYR A 274 1.84 -21.62 -12.95
C TYR A 274 2.88 -20.49 -13.09
N ILE A 275 2.88 -19.50 -12.16
CA ILE A 275 3.71 -18.30 -12.31
C ILE A 275 4.91 -18.23 -11.35
N LYS A 276 5.09 -19.15 -10.39
CA LYS A 276 6.18 -19.06 -9.38
C LYS A 276 7.59 -18.89 -9.96
N GLY A 277 7.86 -19.43 -11.15
CA GLY A 277 9.15 -19.28 -11.83
C GLY A 277 9.26 -18.03 -12.72
N LYS A 278 8.19 -17.24 -12.84
CA LYS A 278 8.08 -16.07 -13.72
C LYS A 278 8.03 -14.75 -12.96
N VAL A 279 7.92 -14.81 -11.64
CA VAL A 279 7.81 -13.65 -10.74
C VAL A 279 8.84 -13.77 -9.62
N SER A 280 9.27 -12.63 -9.07
CA SER A 280 10.20 -12.64 -7.93
C SER A 280 9.60 -13.41 -6.75
N SER A 281 10.40 -14.29 -6.13
CA SER A 281 9.99 -15.12 -5.01
C SER A 281 9.49 -14.33 -3.81
N ILE A 282 9.98 -13.09 -3.62
CA ILE A 282 9.59 -12.20 -2.51
C ILE A 282 8.12 -11.76 -2.59
N LEU A 283 7.50 -11.80 -3.77
CA LEU A 283 6.10 -11.40 -3.93
C LEU A 283 5.13 -12.34 -3.23
N TRP A 284 5.45 -13.63 -3.12
CA TRP A 284 4.56 -14.62 -2.52
C TRP A 284 4.40 -14.43 -1.00
N PRO A 285 5.49 -14.34 -0.21
CA PRO A 285 5.38 -14.02 1.21
C PRO A 285 4.61 -12.71 1.44
N ILE A 286 4.92 -11.66 0.68
CA ILE A 286 4.24 -10.35 0.81
C ILE A 286 2.75 -10.47 0.49
N PHE A 287 2.39 -11.20 -0.58
CA PHE A 287 1.00 -11.45 -0.95
C PHE A 287 0.25 -12.18 0.16
N ILE A 288 0.83 -13.25 0.69
CA ILE A 288 0.25 -14.02 1.80
C ILE A 288 0.11 -13.13 3.04
N THR A 289 1.13 -12.34 3.41
CA THR A 289 1.05 -11.41 4.54
C THR A 289 -0.08 -10.39 4.35
N SER A 290 -0.27 -9.86 3.14
CA SER A 290 -1.37 -8.94 2.86
C SER A 290 -2.75 -9.60 2.90
N MET A 291 -2.87 -10.87 2.49
CA MET A 291 -4.11 -11.65 2.63
C MET A 291 -4.43 -11.96 4.08
N VAL A 292 -3.44 -12.42 4.85
CA VAL A 292 -3.59 -12.73 6.29
C VAL A 292 -3.90 -11.46 7.07
N GLY A 293 -3.22 -10.33 6.80
CA GLY A 293 -3.60 -9.05 7.39
C GLY A 293 -5.01 -8.60 7.00
N GLY A 294 -5.46 -8.96 5.79
CA GLY A 294 -6.80 -8.69 5.26
C GLY A 294 -7.94 -9.42 5.98
N SER A 295 -7.67 -10.55 6.65
CA SER A 295 -8.71 -11.27 7.41
C SER A 295 -9.24 -10.45 8.60
N PHE A 296 -8.43 -9.48 9.08
CA PHE A 296 -8.77 -8.56 10.17
C PHE A 296 -9.41 -7.24 9.69
N GLY A 297 -9.58 -7.04 8.37
CA GLY A 297 -10.29 -5.87 7.84
C GLY A 297 -10.23 -5.72 6.32
N PHE A 298 -11.39 -5.43 5.70
CA PHE A 298 -11.53 -5.29 4.24
C PHE A 298 -10.58 -4.27 3.61
N THR A 299 -10.28 -3.16 4.32
CA THR A 299 -9.33 -2.15 3.82
C THR A 299 -7.91 -2.71 3.72
N THR A 300 -7.48 -3.55 4.67
CA THR A 300 -6.17 -4.23 4.61
C THR A 300 -6.15 -5.25 3.48
N LEU A 301 -7.26 -5.95 3.24
CA LEU A 301 -7.37 -6.91 2.14
C LEU A 301 -7.11 -6.25 0.77
N THR A 302 -7.46 -4.96 0.60
CA THR A 302 -7.18 -4.24 -0.65
C THR A 302 -5.69 -4.18 -1.00
N LEU A 303 -4.77 -4.32 -0.04
CA LEU A 303 -3.32 -4.36 -0.30
C LEU A 303 -2.90 -5.55 -1.18
N THR A 304 -3.74 -6.58 -1.28
CA THR A 304 -3.52 -7.73 -2.17
C THR A 304 -3.68 -7.35 -3.65
N ILE A 305 -4.46 -6.32 -3.97
CA ILE A 305 -4.85 -5.99 -5.34
C ILE A 305 -3.64 -5.61 -6.22
N PRO A 306 -2.71 -4.73 -5.81
CA PRO A 306 -1.52 -4.44 -6.61
C PRO A 306 -0.70 -5.69 -6.95
N LEU A 307 -0.56 -6.62 -6.00
CA LEU A 307 0.19 -7.87 -6.17
C LEU A 307 -0.56 -8.84 -7.08
N PHE A 308 -1.87 -8.99 -6.88
CA PHE A 308 -2.73 -9.78 -7.76
C PHE A 308 -2.67 -9.27 -9.21
N LEU A 309 -2.70 -7.95 -9.41
CA LEU A 309 -2.58 -7.34 -10.73
C LEU A 309 -1.23 -7.59 -11.39
N ILE A 310 -0.14 -7.68 -10.62
CA ILE A 310 1.18 -8.10 -11.12
C ILE A 310 1.12 -9.55 -11.59
N PHE A 311 0.54 -10.46 -10.80
CA PHE A 311 0.37 -11.86 -11.17
C PHE A 311 -0.50 -12.03 -12.42
N PHE A 312 -1.61 -11.31 -12.48
CA PHE A 312 -2.53 -11.32 -13.61
C PHE A 312 -1.87 -10.79 -14.89
N SER A 313 -1.06 -9.72 -14.80
CA SER A 313 -0.30 -9.19 -15.93
C SER A 313 0.67 -10.22 -16.52
N VAL A 314 1.35 -10.98 -15.66
CA VAL A 314 2.28 -12.05 -16.07
C VAL A 314 1.53 -13.20 -16.74
N LEU A 315 0.39 -13.60 -16.19
CA LEU A 315 -0.48 -14.62 -16.79
C LEU A 315 -0.96 -14.19 -18.18
N LEU A 316 -1.52 -12.99 -18.29
CA LEU A 316 -2.07 -12.45 -19.54
C LEU A 316 -1.00 -12.38 -20.64
N LYS A 317 0.19 -11.89 -20.31
CA LYS A 317 1.31 -11.79 -21.26
C LYS A 317 1.74 -13.17 -21.78
N ASP A 318 1.79 -14.16 -20.90
CA ASP A 318 2.18 -15.52 -21.28
C ASP A 318 1.13 -16.20 -22.17
N MET A 319 -0.16 -16.01 -21.88
CA MET A 319 -1.26 -16.49 -22.72
C MET A 319 -1.22 -15.86 -24.12
N LEU A 320 -1.03 -14.54 -24.20
CA LEU A 320 -0.92 -13.83 -25.47
C LEU A 320 0.28 -14.31 -26.30
N ARG A 321 1.42 -14.57 -25.64
CA ARG A 321 2.62 -15.10 -26.31
C ARG A 321 2.36 -16.48 -26.91
N LYS A 322 1.75 -17.40 -26.16
CA LYS A 322 1.42 -18.75 -26.64
C LYS A 322 0.44 -18.72 -27.82
N PHE A 323 -0.57 -17.86 -27.73
CA PHE A 323 -1.54 -17.68 -28.80
C PHE A 323 -0.90 -17.11 -30.07
N SER A 324 0.05 -16.17 -29.94
CA SER A 324 0.79 -15.65 -31.09
C SER A 324 1.70 -16.67 -31.76
N SER A 325 2.34 -17.57 -30.99
CA SER A 325 3.18 -18.63 -31.55
C SER A 325 2.38 -19.71 -32.28
N GLN A 326 1.17 -20.03 -31.81
CA GLN A 326 0.30 -21.01 -32.47
C GLN A 326 -0.30 -20.52 -33.79
N ARG A 327 -0.37 -19.20 -34.01
CA ARG A 327 -0.81 -18.63 -35.30
C ARG A 327 0.30 -18.61 -36.36
N GLN A 328 1.55 -18.83 -35.95
CA GLN A 328 2.71 -18.80 -36.84
C GLN A 328 3.16 -20.22 -37.26
N SER A 329 2.63 -21.26 -36.62
CA SER A 329 2.82 -22.68 -36.96
C SER A 329 1.68 -23.20 -37.81
#